data_AF-A0A2M7C783-F1
#
_entry.id   AF-A0A2M7C783-F1
#
_cell.length_a   1.000
_cell.length_b   1.000
_cell.length_c   1.000
_cell.angle_alpha   90.00
_cell.angle_beta   90.00
_cell.angle_gamma   90.00
#
_symmetry.space_group_name_H-M   'P 1'
#
loop_
_entity.id
_entity.type
_entity.pdbx_description
1 polymer ?
#
loop_
_entity_poly.entity_id
_entity_poly.type
_entity_poly.pdbx_seq_one_letter_code
_entity_poly.pdbx_strand_id
1 'polypeptide(L)' 'MDGKSLNITEAKLGNLKKIIPEAFSEGKIDWEKLKAALGDDIEFKNERYVLNWAGKSDAFRVLQAPTTATLAPDE' A
#
# COMPACT_ATOMS: atom_id res chain seq x y z
N MET A 1 19.90 13.04 31.25
CA MET A 1 19.83 12.37 29.94
C MET A 1 18.88 11.22 30.10
N ASP A 2 17.67 11.31 29.53
CA ASP A 2 16.67 10.25 29.60
C ASP A 2 17.22 9.01 28.88
N GLY A 3 17.74 8.05 29.65
CA GLY A 3 18.32 6.78 29.19
C GLY A 3 17.28 5.82 28.61
N LYS A 4 16.49 6.28 27.64
CA LYS A 4 15.53 5.47 26.91
C LYS A 4 16.23 4.84 25.72
N SER A 5 16.33 3.52 25.72
CA SER A 5 16.77 2.75 24.55
C SER A 5 15.91 3.06 23.33
N LEU A 6 16.52 2.95 22.14
CA LEU A 6 15.83 3.14 20.85
C LEU A 6 14.59 2.25 20.78
N ASN A 7 13.44 2.87 20.47
CA ASN A 7 12.20 2.14 20.23
C ASN A 7 12.29 1.47 18.85
N ILE A 8 12.70 0.21 18.84
CA ILE A 8 12.88 -0.60 17.62
C ILE A 8 11.56 -0.69 16.84
N THR A 9 10.42 -0.70 17.53
CA THR A 9 9.10 -0.75 16.90
C THR A 9 8.79 0.51 16.12
N GLU A 10 9.05 1.69 16.69
CA GLU A 10 8.86 2.98 15.99
C GLU A 10 9.78 3.10 14.78
N ALA A 11 11.03 2.66 14.89
CA ALA A 11 11.96 2.64 13.76
C ALA A 11 11.46 1.73 12.62
N LYS A 12 10.95 0.53 12.96
CA LYS A 12 10.36 -0.40 11.98
C LYS A 12 9.12 0.19 11.30
N LEU A 13 8.22 0.80 12.07
CA LEU A 13 7.04 1.46 11.54
C LEU A 13 7.40 2.63 10.62
N GLY A 14 8.40 3.43 10.99
CA GLY A 14 8.91 4.52 10.15
C GLY A 14 9.46 4.02 8.81
N ASN A 15 10.17 2.89 8.80
CA ASN A 15 10.66 2.28 7.56
C ASN A 15 9.52 1.72 6.70
N LEU A 16 8.55 1.02 7.30
CA LEU A 16 7.37 0.53 6.59
C LEU A 16 6.58 1.66 5.93
N LYS A 17 6.39 2.79 6.64
CA LYS A 17 5.68 3.96 6.11
C LYS A 17 6.36 4.62 4.91
N LYS A 18 7.68 4.46 4.77
CA LYS A 18 8.42 4.93 3.59
C LYS A 18 8.25 4.03 2.37
N ILE A 19 8.06 2.72 2.59
CA ILE A 19 7.98 1.73 1.50
C ILE A 19 6.54 1.55 1.02
N ILE A 20 5.58 1.48 1.97
CA ILE A 20 4.16 1.20 1.69
C ILE A 20 3.29 2.18 2.48
N PRO A 21 3.26 3.48 2.12
CA PRO A 21 2.45 4.48 2.82
C PRO A 21 0.94 4.19 2.76
N GLU A 22 0.46 3.56 1.70
CA GLU A 22 -0.95 3.20 1.47
C GLU A 22 -1.49 2.15 2.46
N ALA A 23 -0.61 1.39 3.11
CA ALA A 23 -0.96 0.43 4.15
C ALA A 23 -1.27 1.09 5.50
N PHE A 24 -1.16 2.42 5.62
CA PHE A 24 -1.43 3.13 6.86
C PHE A 24 -2.72 3.95 6.77
N SER A 25 -3.59 3.80 7.78
CA SER A 25 -4.83 4.57 7.95
C SER A 25 -4.90 5.11 9.38
N GLU A 26 -5.19 6.41 9.53
CA GLU A 26 -5.28 7.09 10.85
C GLU A 26 -4.07 6.86 11.79
N GLY A 27 -2.87 6.70 11.21
CA GLY A 27 -1.65 6.48 11.97
C GLY A 27 -1.42 5.04 12.44
N LYS A 28 -2.28 4.09 12.05
CA LYS A 28 -2.11 2.65 12.31
C LYS A 28 -1.96 1.87 10.99
N ILE A 29 -1.42 0.67 11.08
CA ILE A 29 -1.37 -0.26 9.94
C ILE A 29 -2.77 -0.82 9.71
N ASP A 30 -3.22 -0.71 8.47
CA ASP A 30 -4.38 -1.37 7.93
C ASP A 30 -3.94 -2.68 7.27
N TRP A 31 -4.32 -3.80 7.88
CA TRP A 31 -3.89 -5.13 7.43
C TRP A 31 -4.48 -5.55 6.08
N GLU A 32 -5.66 -5.05 5.73
CA GLU A 32 -6.27 -5.32 4.43
C GLU A 32 -5.48 -4.56 3.35
N LYS A 33 -5.20 -3.27 3.58
CA LYS A 33 -4.40 -2.47 2.63
C LYS A 33 -2.96 -2.96 2.51
N LEU A 34 -2.36 -3.42 3.61
CA LEU A 34 -1.00 -3.98 3.57
C LEU A 34 -0.94 -5.23 2.67
N LYS A 35 -1.87 -6.16 2.84
CA LYS A 35 -1.93 -7.37 2.01
C LYS A 35 -2.21 -7.00 0.53
N ALA A 36 -3.09 -6.02 0.28
CA ALA A 36 -3.40 -5.56 -1.08
C ALA A 36 -2.17 -4.93 -1.76
N ALA A 37 -1.39 -4.14 -1.00
CA ALA A 37 -0.15 -3.55 -1.49
C ALA A 37 0.94 -4.60 -1.78
N LEU A 38 0.89 -5.76 -1.11
CA LEU A 38 1.76 -6.90 -1.37
C LEU A 38 1.27 -7.79 -2.52
N GLY A 39 0.15 -7.44 -3.17
CA GLY A 39 -0.37 -8.12 -4.35
C GLY A 39 -1.37 -9.25 -4.06
N ASP A 40 -1.85 -9.38 -2.82
CA ASP A 40 -2.97 -10.29 -2.53
C ASP A 40 -4.27 -9.72 -3.12
N ASP A 41 -5.11 -10.60 -3.67
CA ASP A 41 -6.45 -10.24 -4.14
C ASP A 41 -7.42 -10.23 -2.96
N ILE A 42 -7.82 -9.04 -2.52
CA ILE A 42 -8.62 -8.84 -1.30
C ILE A 42 -9.94 -8.19 -1.68
N GLU A 43 -11.02 -8.90 -1.39
CA GLU A 43 -12.35 -8.30 -1.37
C GLU A 43 -12.54 -7.53 -0.06
N PHE A 44 -12.55 -6.19 -0.14
CA PHE A 44 -12.95 -5.32 0.97
C PHE A 44 -14.44 -5.52 1.28
N LYS A 45 -14.78 -6.57 2.05
CA LYS A 45 -16.17 -6.95 2.31
C LYS A 45 -16.89 -6.08 3.34
N ASN A 46 -16.17 -5.25 4.10
CA ASN A 46 -16.75 -4.57 5.28
C ASN A 46 -16.34 -3.10 5.47
N GLU A 47 -15.66 -2.45 4.53
CA GLU A 47 -15.38 -1.02 4.67
C GLU A 47 -16.64 -0.19 4.35
N ARG A 48 -17.11 0.58 5.34
CA ARG A 48 -18.38 1.32 5.32
C ARG A 48 -18.50 2.39 4.22
N TYR A 49 -17.36 2.80 3.65
CA TYR A 49 -17.26 3.82 2.60
C TYR A 49 -16.27 3.40 1.50
N VAL A 50 -16.56 2.30 0.83
CA VAL A 50 -15.78 1.88 -0.35
C VAL A 50 -16.61 2.00 -1.61
N LEU A 51 -16.06 2.71 -2.59
CA LEU A 51 -16.50 2.58 -3.96
C LEU A 51 -16.03 1.22 -4.47
N ASN A 52 -16.98 0.29 -4.57
CA ASN A 52 -16.75 -1.03 -5.16
C ASN A 52 -17.38 -1.08 -6.56
N TRP A 53 -16.62 -1.51 -7.55
CA TRP A 53 -17.04 -1.58 -8.95
C TRP A 53 -16.38 -2.78 -9.64
N ALA A 54 -17.04 -3.32 -10.66
CA ALA A 54 -16.56 -4.51 -11.37
C ALA A 54 -15.21 -4.24 -12.06
N GLY A 55 -14.19 -5.05 -11.76
CA GLY A 55 -12.84 -4.87 -12.31
C GLY A 55 -11.94 -3.93 -11.51
N LYS A 56 -12.36 -3.45 -10.33
CA LYS A 56 -11.51 -2.63 -9.45
C LYS A 56 -10.19 -3.33 -9.11
N SER A 57 -10.22 -4.59 -8.68
CA SER A 57 -9.02 -5.36 -8.36
C SER A 57 -8.10 -5.51 -9.58
N ASP A 58 -8.67 -5.83 -10.74
CA ASP A 58 -7.91 -5.94 -11.99
C ASP A 58 -7.22 -4.63 -12.37
N ALA A 59 -7.91 -3.49 -12.20
CA ALA A 59 -7.32 -2.17 -12.45
C ALA A 59 -6.12 -1.89 -11.55
N PHE A 60 -6.20 -2.22 -10.25
CA PHE A 60 -5.07 -2.08 -9.33
C PHE A 60 -3.91 -3.01 -9.69
N ARG A 61 -4.21 -4.25 -10.08
CA ARG A 61 -3.20 -5.21 -10.54
C ARG A 61 -2.45 -4.72 -11.78
N VAL A 62 -3.16 -4.19 -12.77
CA VAL A 62 -2.56 -3.61 -13.98
C VAL A 62 -1.70 -2.39 -13.65
N LEU A 63 -2.15 -1.54 -12.71
CA LEU A 63 -1.41 -0.35 -12.30
C LEU A 63 -0.08 -0.69 -11.62
N GLN A 64 -0.03 -1.80 -10.87
CA GLN A 64 1.20 -2.30 -10.24
C GLN A 64 2.11 -3.08 -11.21
N ALA A 65 1.62 -3.44 -12.39
CA ALA A 65 2.39 -4.23 -13.35
C ALA A 65 3.48 -3.38 -14.03
N PRO A 66 4.76 -3.83 -14.05
CA PRO A 66 5.80 -3.14 -14.78
C PRO A 66 5.52 -3.18 -16.28
N THR A 67 5.70 -2.05 -16.97
CA THR A 67 5.53 -1.99 -18.42
C THR A 67 6.84 -2.33 -19.11
N THR A 68 6.78 -3.05 -20.23
CA THR A 68 7.92 -3.28 -21.13
C THR A 68 7.97 -2.30 -22.29
N ALA A 69 6.99 -1.40 -22.38
CA ALA A 69 6.90 -0.42 -23.45
C ALA A 69 7.92 0.71 -23.22
N THR A 70 8.58 1.15 -24.30
CA THR A 70 9.47 2.32 -24.30
C THR A 70 8.77 3.47 -24.99
N LEU A 71 8.72 4.63 -24.36
CA LEU A 71 8.16 5.83 -24.98
C LEU A 71 9.08 6.27 -26.13
N ALA A 72 8.52 6.35 -27.34
CA ALA A 72 9.23 6.90 -28.50
C ALA A 72 8.87 8.39 -28.68
N PRO A 73 9.83 9.26 -29.04
CA PRO A 73 9.53 10.64 -29.37
C PRO A 73 8.74 10.71 -30.68
N ASP A 74 7.87 11.71 -30.77
CA ASP A 74 7.17 12.07 -32.01
C ASP A 74 8.09 12.97 -32.84
N GLU A 75 8.24 12.71 -34.14
CA GLU A 75 9.06 13.51 -35.08
C GLU A 75 8.39 14.83 -35.47
#